data_AF-A0AAE4PXW5-F1
#
_entry.id   AF-A0AAE4PXW5-F1
#
_cell.length_a   1.000
_cell.length_b   1.000
_cell.length_c   1.000
_cell.angle_alpha   90.00
_cell.angle_beta   90.00
_cell.angle_gamma   90.00
#
_symmetry.space_group_name_H-M   'P 1'
#
loop_
_entity.id
_entity.type
_entity.pdbx_description
1 polymer ?
#
loop_
_entity_poly.entity_id
_entity_poly.type
_entity_poly.pdbx_seq_one_letter_code
_entity_poly.pdbx_strand_id
1 'polypeptide(L)'
;MSLTDLKRKKPKQVIKTVSIEDFIEDANNYALGKASILAVPPAEPKGLDKKSAKIYRHATFTLTETSITQLDGLAKGTKIAKSRLLRILIDEFSQKTIAEQLEVVNKSKQDEH
;
A
#
# COMPACT_ATOMS: atom_id res chain seq x y z
N MET A 1 -3.60 11.38 -8.83
CA MET A 1 -2.34 10.62 -8.66
C MET A 1 -1.39 11.47 -7.81
N SER A 2 -1.07 11.06 -6.58
CA SER A 2 -0.25 11.87 -5.65
C SER A 2 1.24 11.56 -5.82
N LEU A 3 2.06 12.57 -6.09
CA LEU A 3 3.52 12.49 -6.23
C LEU A 3 4.26 12.34 -4.88
N THR A 4 3.59 11.80 -3.85
CA THR A 4 4.11 11.76 -2.48
C THR A 4 5.02 10.57 -2.19
N ASP A 5 5.02 9.52 -3.02
CA ASP A 5 5.82 8.31 -2.80
C ASP A 5 7.18 8.29 -3.52
N LEU A 6 7.63 9.44 -4.04
CA LEU A 6 8.95 9.54 -4.66
C LEU A 6 10.08 9.78 -3.66
N LYS A 7 9.86 9.61 -2.35
CA LYS A 7 10.95 9.66 -1.36
C LYS A 7 11.46 8.25 -1.07
N ARG A 8 12.28 7.71 -1.99
CA ARG A 8 13.06 6.49 -1.74
C ARG A 8 14.01 6.75 -0.56
N LYS A 9 13.63 6.31 0.64
CA LYS A 9 14.53 6.22 1.83
C LYS A 9 15.50 5.04 1.69
N LYS A 10 16.12 4.85 0.52
CA LYS A 10 17.21 3.89 0.41
C LYS A 10 18.44 4.58 1.04
N PRO A 11 19.17 3.93 1.97
CA PRO A 11 20.46 4.47 2.39
C PRO A 11 21.31 4.70 1.14
N LYS A 12 22.02 5.83 1.07
CA LYS A 12 22.98 6.07 -0.01
C LYS A 12 23.89 4.85 -0.09
N GLN A 13 23.88 4.18 -1.24
CA GLN A 13 24.79 3.06 -1.47
C GLN A 13 26.20 3.63 -1.33
N VAL A 14 27.00 3.02 -0.46
CA VAL A 14 28.40 3.39 -0.29
C VAL A 14 29.10 3.02 -1.59
N ILE A 15 29.38 4.02 -2.42
CA ILE A 15 30.15 3.86 -3.64
C ILE A 15 31.58 3.57 -3.18
N LYS A 16 32.05 2.35 -3.42
CA LYS A 16 33.46 2.02 -3.23
C LYS A 16 34.27 2.75 -4.31
N THR A 17 35.38 3.37 -3.94
CA THR A 17 36.29 3.97 -4.91
C THR A 17 36.91 2.84 -5.73
N VAL A 18 36.64 2.84 -7.03
CA VAL A 18 37.14 1.84 -7.99
C VAL A 18 38.46 2.35 -8.55
N SER A 19 39.48 1.50 -8.61
CA SER A 19 40.76 1.85 -9.24
C SER A 19 40.66 1.76 -10.78
N ILE A 20 41.61 2.36 -11.49
CA ILE A 20 41.63 2.32 -12.97
C ILE A 20 41.78 0.87 -13.45
N GLU A 21 42.59 0.06 -12.75
CA GLU A 21 42.80 -1.35 -13.11
C GLU A 21 41.51 -2.16 -12.94
N ASP A 22 40.81 -1.99 -11.81
CA ASP A 22 39.54 -2.69 -11.55
C ASP A 22 38.48 -2.38 -12.63
N PHE A 23 38.47 -1.14 -13.14
CA PHE A 23 37.54 -0.73 -14.19
C PHE A 23 37.88 -1.38 -15.54
N ILE A 24 39.17 -1.45 -15.87
CA ILE A 24 39.64 -2.07 -17.12
C ILE A 24 39.35 -3.57 -17.11
N GLU A 25 39.63 -4.24 -15.99
CA GLU A 25 39.35 -5.67 -15.83
C GLU A 25 37.84 -5.96 -15.91
N ASP A 26 37.00 -5.13 -15.29
CA ASP A 26 35.54 -5.30 -15.34
C ASP A 26 34.98 -5.08 -16.76
N ALA A 27 35.53 -4.12 -17.51
CA ALA A 27 35.18 -3.88 -18.91
C ALA A 27 35.58 -5.06 -19.81
N ASN A 28 36.76 -5.64 -19.58
CA ASN A 28 37.20 -6.85 -20.29
C ASN A 28 36.31 -8.04 -19.97
N ASN A 29 35.94 -8.22 -18.69
CA ASN A 29 35.01 -9.27 -18.30
C ASN A 29 33.64 -9.10 -18.96
N TYR A 30 33.11 -7.88 -19.04
CA TYR A 30 31.87 -7.58 -19.74
C TYR A 30 31.95 -7.93 -21.23
N ALA A 31 33.04 -7.53 -21.92
CA ALA A 31 33.25 -7.84 -23.33
C ALA A 31 33.32 -9.36 -23.60
N LEU A 32 33.83 -10.13 -22.63
CA LEU A 32 33.92 -11.58 -22.67
C LEU A 32 32.66 -12.31 -22.16
N GLY A 33 31.62 -11.57 -21.75
CA GLY A 33 30.40 -12.14 -21.16
C GLY A 33 30.58 -12.78 -19.78
N LYS A 34 31.66 -12.44 -19.09
CA LYS A 34 31.96 -12.91 -17.73
C LYS A 34 31.29 -12.02 -16.68
N ALA A 35 31.05 -12.57 -15.50
CA ALA A 35 30.44 -11.83 -14.39
C ALA A 35 31.32 -10.65 -13.95
N SER A 36 30.69 -9.51 -13.65
CA SER A 36 31.38 -8.32 -13.14
C SER A 36 31.91 -8.59 -11.74
N ILE A 37 33.17 -8.20 -11.50
CA ILE A 37 33.86 -8.33 -10.21
C ILE A 37 33.30 -7.29 -9.23
N LEU A 38 32.80 -6.17 -9.75
CA LEU A 38 32.27 -5.04 -8.99
C LEU A 38 30.77 -5.16 -8.71
N ALA A 39 30.10 -6.18 -9.24
CA ALA A 39 28.70 -6.45 -8.97
C ALA A 39 28.50 -6.88 -7.51
N VAL A 40 28.21 -5.90 -6.64
CA VAL A 40 27.54 -6.19 -5.37
C VAL A 40 26.23 -6.88 -5.73
N PRO A 41 25.97 -8.12 -5.26
CA PRO A 41 24.69 -8.75 -5.53
C PRO A 41 23.60 -7.77 -5.09
N PRO A 42 22.57 -7.52 -5.93
CA PRO A 42 21.47 -6.68 -5.49
C PRO A 42 21.00 -7.30 -4.20
N ALA A 43 21.16 -6.57 -3.08
CA ALA A 43 20.65 -7.01 -1.80
C ALA A 43 19.23 -7.46 -2.08
N GLU A 44 18.97 -8.76 -1.96
CA GLU A 44 17.64 -9.29 -2.19
C GLU A 44 16.71 -8.37 -1.43
N PRO A 45 15.64 -7.85 -2.05
CA PRO A 45 14.69 -7.08 -1.29
C PRO A 45 14.23 -8.01 -0.19
N LYS A 46 14.74 -7.79 1.04
CA LYS A 46 14.14 -8.30 2.26
C LYS A 46 12.76 -7.69 2.23
N GLY A 47 11.84 -8.37 1.55
CA GLY A 47 10.46 -7.97 1.46
C GLY A 47 10.02 -7.76 2.90
N LEU A 48 9.31 -6.65 3.13
CA LEU A 48 8.78 -6.33 4.46
C LEU A 48 8.27 -7.61 5.09
N ASP A 49 8.78 -7.94 6.29
CA ASP A 49 8.45 -9.17 6.99
C ASP A 49 6.96 -9.47 6.81
N LYS A 50 6.64 -10.52 6.06
CA LYS A 50 5.27 -10.82 5.57
C LYS A 50 4.25 -11.04 6.71
N LYS A 51 4.69 -10.97 7.97
CA LYS A 51 3.89 -11.17 9.18
C LYS A 51 3.47 -9.88 9.89
N SER A 52 4.02 -8.70 9.57
CA SER A 52 3.86 -7.50 10.42
C SER A 52 2.99 -6.37 9.87
N ALA A 53 2.52 -6.43 8.62
CA ALA A 53 1.56 -5.46 8.10
C ALA A 53 0.47 -6.19 7.31
N LYS A 54 -0.76 -6.21 7.83
CA LYS A 54 -1.93 -6.59 7.02
C LYS A 54 -1.88 -5.73 5.75
N ILE A 55 -1.72 -6.38 4.59
CA ILE A 55 -1.63 -5.68 3.31
C ILE A 55 -3.03 -5.14 3.00
N TYR A 56 -3.25 -3.86 3.29
CA TYR A 56 -4.48 -3.16 2.92
C TYR A 56 -4.38 -2.74 1.46
N ARG A 57 -5.38 -3.10 0.66
CA ARG A 57 -5.52 -2.62 -0.72
C ARG A 57 -6.37 -1.36 -0.74
N HIS A 58 -6.01 -0.40 -1.60
CA HIS A 58 -6.83 0.78 -1.85
C HIS A 58 -8.05 0.40 -2.70
N ALA A 59 -9.19 1.01 -2.42
CA ALA A 59 -10.42 0.85 -3.17
C ALA A 59 -11.09 2.22 -3.37
N THR A 60 -11.72 2.40 -4.53
CA THR A 60 -12.49 3.61 -4.88
C THR A 60 -13.96 3.24 -4.88
N PHE A 61 -14.78 4.02 -4.18
CA PHE A 61 -16.23 3.81 -4.10
C PHE A 61 -16.95 5.08 -4.52
N THR A 62 -18.12 4.91 -5.14
CA THR A 62 -19.04 6.02 -5.41
C THR A 62 -19.90 6.22 -4.17
N LEU A 63 -19.88 7.42 -3.60
CA LEU A 63 -20.66 7.82 -2.44
C LEU A 63 -21.38 9.12 -2.76
N THR A 64 -22.58 9.30 -2.21
CA THR A 64 -23.29 10.58 -2.27
C THR A 64 -22.59 11.62 -1.39
N GLU A 65 -22.84 12.90 -1.65
CA GLU A 65 -22.25 14.00 -0.86
C GLU A 65 -22.75 13.97 0.60
N THR A 66 -23.99 13.56 0.82
CA THR A 66 -24.56 13.34 2.16
C THR A 66 -23.82 12.21 2.90
N SER A 67 -23.52 11.09 2.25
CA SER A 67 -22.74 10.00 2.87
C SER A 67 -21.30 10.42 3.18
N ILE A 68 -20.67 11.21 2.31
CA ILE A 68 -19.31 11.74 2.56
C ILE A 68 -19.30 12.64 3.80
N THR A 69 -20.24 13.58 3.90
CA THR A 69 -20.32 14.48 5.07
C THR A 69 -20.62 13.74 6.37
N GLN A 70 -21.51 12.73 6.34
CA GLN A 70 -21.80 11.86 7.47
C GLN A 70 -20.55 11.08 7.92
N LEU A 71 -19.85 10.43 6.98
CA LEU A 71 -18.63 9.68 7.28
C LEU A 71 -17.54 10.58 7.88
N ASP A 72 -17.44 11.82 7.41
CA ASP A 72 -16.50 12.82 7.91
C ASP A 72 -16.84 13.28 9.32
N GLY A 73 -18.12 13.51 9.61
CA GLY A 73 -18.61 13.83 10.95
C GLY A 73 -18.28 12.70 11.94
N LEU A 74 -18.59 11.45 11.57
CA LEU A 74 -18.30 10.27 12.39
C LEU A 74 -16.79 10.09 12.64
N ALA A 75 -15.96 10.26 11.61
CA ALA A 75 -14.51 10.15 11.75
C ALA A 75 -13.94 11.20 12.71
N LYS A 76 -14.42 12.46 12.61
CA LYS A 76 -14.00 13.54 13.51
C LYS A 76 -14.46 13.31 14.94
N GLY A 77 -15.72 12.89 15.15
CA GLY A 77 -16.28 12.66 16.47
C GLY A 77 -15.65 11.46 17.21
N THR A 78 -15.42 10.36 16.50
CA THR A 78 -14.84 9.13 17.08
C THR A 78 -13.31 9.15 17.15
N LYS A 79 -12.66 10.09 16.46
CA LYS A 79 -11.20 10.12 16.22
C LYS A 79 -10.68 8.85 15.53
N ILE A 80 -11.53 8.19 14.73
CA ILE A 80 -11.19 7.01 13.94
C ILE A 80 -11.09 7.41 12.46
N ALA A 81 -10.07 6.93 11.76
CA ALA A 81 -9.92 7.18 10.32
C ALA A 81 -11.11 6.60 9.51
N LYS A 82 -11.54 7.31 8.46
CA LYS A 82 -12.66 6.91 7.58
C LYS A 82 -12.55 5.46 7.08
N SER A 83 -11.37 5.07 6.59
CA SER A 83 -11.12 3.70 6.10
C SER A 83 -11.19 2.63 7.20
N ARG A 84 -10.94 3.01 8.47
CA ARG A 84 -11.09 2.09 9.60
C ARG A 84 -12.55 1.97 10.02
N LEU A 85 -13.31 3.07 10.01
CA LEU A 85 -14.76 3.03 10.24
C LEU A 85 -15.45 2.12 9.23
N LEU A 86 -15.16 2.29 7.93
CA LEU A 86 -15.73 1.41 6.90
C LEU A 86 -15.42 -0.07 7.15
N ARG A 87 -14.20 -0.41 7.58
CA ARG A 87 -13.84 -1.78 7.92
C ARG A 87 -14.63 -2.32 9.12
N ILE A 88 -14.81 -1.51 10.16
CA ILE A 88 -15.59 -1.89 11.35
C ILE A 88 -17.06 -2.12 10.96
N LEU A 89 -17.64 -1.20 10.19
CA LEU A 89 -19.04 -1.31 9.75
C LEU A 89 -19.27 -2.55 8.86
N ILE A 90 -18.32 -2.86 7.97
CA ILE A 90 -18.38 -4.06 7.14
C ILE A 90 -18.30 -5.33 7.99
N ASP A 91 -17.41 -5.36 8.99
CA ASP A 91 -17.25 -6.49 9.89
C ASP A 91 -18.50 -6.70 10.75
N GLU A 92 -19.04 -5.62 11.33
CA GLU A 92 -20.29 -5.63 12.09
C GLU A 92 -21.46 -6.13 11.23
N PHE A 93 -21.59 -5.60 10.01
CA PHE A 93 -22.65 -6.04 9.08
C PHE A 93 -22.50 -7.51 8.70
N SER A 94 -21.27 -7.99 8.50
CA SER A 94 -20.98 -9.37 8.15
C SER A 94 -21.32 -10.37 9.27
N GLN A 95 -21.32 -9.93 10.53
CA GLN A 95 -21.61 -10.79 11.67
C GLN A 95 -23.11 -10.93 11.97
N LYS A 96 -23.95 -10.07 11.38
CA LYS A 96 -25.41 -10.12 11.56
C LYS A 96 -26.05 -11.32 10.85
N THR A 97 -27.26 -11.68 11.28
CA THR A 97 -28.04 -12.73 10.61
C THR A 97 -28.49 -12.28 9.22
N ILE A 98 -28.75 -13.24 8.32
CA ILE A 98 -29.17 -12.96 6.94
C ILE A 98 -30.47 -12.11 6.93
N ALA A 99 -31.40 -12.38 7.86
CA ALA A 99 -32.64 -11.62 7.98
C ALA A 99 -32.36 -10.14 8.31
N GLU A 100 -31.50 -9.87 9.31
CA GLU A 100 -31.12 -8.51 9.69
C GLU A 100 -30.37 -7.76 8.57
N GLN A 101 -29.50 -8.47 7.84
CA GLN A 101 -28.81 -7.89 6.68
C GLN A 101 -29.80 -7.45 5.61
N LEU A 102 -30.81 -8.29 5.32
CA LEU A 102 -31.86 -7.96 4.35
C LEU A 102 -32.71 -6.77 4.81
N GLU A 103 -33.04 -6.68 6.09
CA GLU A 103 -33.77 -5.53 6.63
C GLU A 103 -33.01 -4.21 6.44
N VAL A 104 -31.73 -4.19 6.76
CA VAL A 104 -30.87 -3.00 6.57
C VAL A 104 -30.81 -2.60 5.10
N VAL A 105 -30.62 -3.56 4.19
CA VAL A 105 -30.57 -3.30 2.74
C VAL A 105 -31.91 -2.81 2.20
N ASN A 106 -33.02 -3.37 2.69
CA ASN A 106 -34.35 -2.98 2.23
C ASN A 106 -34.76 -1.60 2.77
N LYS A 107 -34.36 -1.25 3.99
CA LYS A 107 -34.60 0.09 4.55
C LYS A 107 -33.92 1.18 3.70
N SER A 108 -32.69 0.93 3.24
CA SER A 108 -31.98 1.90 2.38
C SER A 108 -32.64 2.14 1.01
N LYS A 109 -33.51 1.24 0.54
CA LYS A 109 -34.24 1.44 -0.74
C LYS A 109 -35.48 2.33 -0.61
N GLN A 110 -36.00 2.52 0.60
CA GLN A 110 -37.19 3.35 0.80
C GLN A 110 -36.85 4.85 0.84
N ASP A 111 -35.60 5.21 1.15
CA ASP A 111 -35.15 6.60 1.21
C ASP A 111 -34.66 7.14 -0.16
N GLU A 112 -34.68 6.32 -1.23
CA GLU A 112 -34.32 6.70 -2.61
C GLU A 112 -35.55 6.96 -3.52
N HIS A 113 -36.77 7.00 -2.95
CA HIS A 113 -38.01 7.38 -3.64
C HIS A 113 -38.62 8.64 -3.03
#